data_AF-A0A812JRT2-F1
#
_entry.id   AF-A0A812JRT2-F1
#
_cell.length_a   1.000
_cell.length_b   1.000
_cell.length_c   1.000
_cell.angle_alpha   90.00
_cell.angle_beta   90.00
_cell.angle_gamma   90.00
#
_symmetry.space_group_name_H-M   'P 1'
#
loop_
_entity.id
_entity.type
_entity.pdbx_description
1 polymer ?
#
loop_
_entity_poly.entity_id
_entity_poly.type
_entity_poly.pdbx_seq_one_letter_code
_entity_poly.pdbx_strand_id
1 'polypeptide(L)'
;DGELRLWISLPTLEDVAVDVGETEVRLNQKGRAVVLPLPADLAKDVHGEASAKFSKKRAQLSLTWPLRPESSAYPTSEVRTKETKEVSEPSPDSSPPSDAPAFGSIWNKNSWHWEEKNCLDLATQEVRAALEKDPGWKHVPALSGVSFVMKDISVRGDASFALRKGKRILCYELSATLAWEGRDEFGCQLGVKGTAKVSGITPEDDEEAQVEIDVSASSKGGPEAKAAGSWMQGQGAKLISRALRPELLREAILAAE
;
A
#
# COMPACT_ATOMS: atom_id res chain seq x y z
N ASP A 1 19.43 11.30 -14.39
CA ASP A 1 19.56 12.24 -13.27
C ASP A 1 18.49 11.95 -12.23
N GLY A 2 18.86 11.19 -11.20
CA GLY A 2 17.96 10.87 -10.11
C GLY A 2 17.83 12.06 -9.17
N GLU A 3 16.60 12.56 -8.97
CA GLU A 3 16.29 13.55 -7.94
C GLU A 3 15.24 12.96 -6.99
N LEU A 4 15.49 13.06 -5.69
CA LEU A 4 14.48 12.69 -4.70
C LEU A 4 13.63 13.90 -4.32
N ARG A 5 12.31 13.73 -4.22
CA ARG A 5 11.37 14.82 -3.89
C ARG A 5 10.43 14.45 -2.75
N LEU A 6 10.42 15.25 -1.69
CA LEU A 6 9.47 15.16 -0.58
C LEU A 6 8.44 16.29 -0.68
N TRP A 7 7.15 15.98 -0.49
CA TRP A 7 6.05 16.95 -0.53
C TRP A 7 5.41 17.08 0.84
N ILE A 8 5.29 18.30 1.34
CA ILE A 8 4.68 18.63 2.62
C ILE A 8 3.53 19.60 2.36
N SER A 9 2.31 19.20 2.71
CA SER A 9 1.13 20.07 2.60
C SER A 9 1.13 21.10 3.73
N LEU A 10 1.29 22.38 3.39
CA LEU A 10 1.31 23.50 4.32
C LEU A 10 0.35 24.59 3.82
N PRO A 11 -0.72 24.92 4.58
CA PRO A 11 -1.72 25.90 4.15
C PRO A 11 -1.13 27.30 3.96
N THR A 12 -0.10 27.67 4.73
CA THR A 12 0.61 28.95 4.64
C THR A 12 2.09 28.78 4.99
N LEU A 13 2.94 29.68 4.49
CA LEU A 13 4.38 29.73 4.81
C LEU A 13 4.73 30.83 5.82
N GLU A 14 3.72 31.46 6.42
CA GLU A 14 3.94 32.45 7.47
C GLU A 14 4.54 31.77 8.70
N ASP A 15 5.67 32.30 9.17
CA ASP A 15 6.43 31.82 10.32
C ASP A 15 6.87 30.35 10.23
N VAL A 16 7.16 29.86 9.01
CA VAL A 16 7.69 28.51 8.78
C VAL A 16 9.21 28.54 8.64
N ALA A 17 9.91 27.93 9.59
CA ALA A 17 11.33 27.60 9.46
C ALA A 17 11.48 26.12 9.08
N VAL A 18 12.30 25.84 8.07
CA VAL A 18 12.59 24.48 7.61
C VAL A 18 14.08 24.25 7.80
N ASP A 19 14.40 23.20 8.55
CA ASP A 19 15.76 22.73 8.78
C ASP A 19 15.84 21.30 8.25
N VAL A 20 16.79 21.05 7.35
CA VAL A 20 16.95 19.78 6.66
C VAL A 20 18.24 19.14 7.14
N GLY A 21 18.12 18.17 8.03
CA GLY A 21 19.24 17.38 8.54
C GLY A 21 19.52 16.14 7.69
N GLU A 22 20.55 15.39 8.08
CA GLU A 22 20.99 14.18 7.37
C GLU A 22 20.00 13.00 7.54
N THR A 23 19.29 12.96 8.67
CA THR A 23 18.37 11.86 9.03
C THR A 23 16.92 12.30 9.21
N GLU A 24 16.66 13.60 9.20
CA GLU A 24 15.33 14.14 9.49
C GLU A 24 15.15 15.55 8.93
N VAL A 25 13.90 15.88 8.60
CA VAL A 25 13.47 17.23 8.26
C VAL A 25 12.70 17.79 9.45
N ARG A 26 13.13 18.94 9.95
CA ARG A 26 12.46 19.67 11.02
C ARG A 26 11.74 20.87 10.44
N LEU A 27 10.43 20.93 10.68
CA LEU A 27 9.59 22.04 10.25
C LEU A 27 9.01 22.71 11.48
N ASN A 28 9.31 23.99 11.68
CA ASN A 28 8.77 24.77 12.79
C ASN A 28 7.78 25.80 12.25
N GLN A 29 6.52 25.69 12.65
CA GLN A 29 5.47 26.63 12.27
C GLN A 29 4.73 27.12 13.53
N LYS A 30 4.75 28.44 13.78
CA LYS A 30 4.04 29.08 14.91
C LYS A 30 4.31 28.41 16.27
N GLY A 31 5.56 27.98 16.51
CA GLY A 31 5.99 27.32 17.74
C GLY A 31 5.69 25.81 17.81
N ARG A 32 5.14 25.22 16.74
CA ARG A 32 4.96 23.77 16.60
C ARG A 32 6.07 23.20 15.73
N ALA A 33 6.94 22.39 16.33
CA ALA A 33 7.96 21.64 15.62
C ALA A 33 7.39 20.28 15.16
N VAL A 34 7.52 19.98 13.87
CA VAL A 34 7.23 18.69 13.25
C VAL A 34 8.57 18.11 12.79
N VAL A 35 8.87 16.90 13.25
CA VAL A 35 10.07 16.16 12.86
C VAL A 35 9.64 15.02 11.95
N LEU A 36 10.16 15.00 10.73
CA LEU A 36 9.91 13.98 9.73
C LEU A 36 11.19 13.15 9.58
N PRO A 37 11.24 11.90 10.07
CA PRO A 37 12.40 11.05 9.87
C PRO A 37 12.53 10.73 8.36
N LEU A 38 13.75 10.89 7.85
CA LEU A 38 14.08 10.46 6.50
C LEU A 38 14.24 8.93 6.47
N PRO A 39 13.79 8.24 5.41
CA PRO A 39 13.99 6.80 5.28
C PRO A 39 15.47 6.42 5.43
N ALA A 40 15.79 5.31 6.12
CA ALA A 40 17.18 4.91 6.39
C ALA A 40 18.01 4.64 5.12
N ASP A 41 17.34 4.31 4.03
CA ASP A 41 17.95 4.13 2.71
C ASP A 41 18.33 5.48 2.08
N LEU A 42 17.64 6.57 2.46
CA LEU A 42 17.93 7.92 1.99
C LEU A 42 19.19 8.52 2.61
N ALA A 43 19.46 8.21 3.88
CA ALA A 43 20.62 8.74 4.59
C ALA A 43 21.97 8.27 4.01
N LYS A 44 21.97 7.23 3.17
CA LYS A 44 23.19 6.64 2.58
C LYS A 44 23.54 7.19 1.20
N ASP A 45 22.55 7.70 0.45
CA ASP A 45 22.67 7.99 -0.99
C ASP A 45 22.54 9.48 -1.37
N VAL A 46 22.25 10.34 -0.39
CA VAL A 46 22.16 11.79 -0.59
C VAL A 46 23.54 12.45 -0.50
N HIS A 47 23.91 13.22 -1.52
CA HIS A 47 25.13 14.03 -1.52
C HIS A 47 24.85 15.46 -1.98
N GLY A 48 24.88 16.42 -1.05
CA GLY A 48 24.70 17.85 -1.31
C GLY A 48 23.60 18.50 -0.47
N GLU A 49 23.47 19.82 -0.56
CA GLU A 49 22.44 20.58 0.14
C GLU A 49 21.06 20.36 -0.49
N ALA A 50 20.05 20.13 0.35
CA ALA A 50 18.67 20.03 -0.08
C ALA A 50 18.15 21.38 -0.57
N SER A 51 17.35 21.40 -1.63
CA SER A 51 16.66 22.60 -2.09
C SER A 51 15.18 22.57 -1.71
N ALA A 52 14.63 23.71 -1.27
CA ALA A 52 13.24 23.85 -0.86
C ALA A 52 12.47 24.80 -1.78
N LYS A 53 11.24 24.42 -2.20
CA LYS A 53 10.35 25.27 -3.01
C LYS A 53 8.92 25.19 -2.49
N PHE A 54 8.26 26.33 -2.32
CA PHE A 54 6.84 26.37 -1.94
C PHE A 54 5.93 26.84 -3.06
N SER A 55 4.84 26.12 -3.27
CA SER A 55 3.78 26.47 -4.19
C SER A 55 2.57 27.04 -3.43
N LYS A 56 2.39 28.37 -3.51
CA LYS A 56 1.19 29.05 -2.96
C LYS A 56 -0.11 28.52 -3.57
N LYS A 57 -0.10 28.18 -4.87
CA LYS A 57 -1.27 27.65 -5.60
C LYS A 57 -1.68 26.26 -5.09
N ARG A 58 -0.72 25.43 -4.68
CA ARG A 58 -0.96 24.06 -4.20
C ARG A 58 -0.90 23.93 -2.68
N ALA A 59 -0.56 24.99 -1.95
CA ALA A 59 -0.29 24.96 -0.52
C ALA A 59 0.69 23.81 -0.14
N GLN A 60 1.78 23.70 -0.90
CA GLN A 60 2.73 22.57 -0.80
C GLN A 60 4.18 23.06 -0.81
N LEU A 61 4.97 22.55 0.13
CA LEU A 61 6.42 22.67 0.17
C LEU A 61 7.04 21.39 -0.43
N SER A 62 7.92 21.55 -1.41
CA SER A 62 8.71 20.46 -1.98
C SER A 62 10.18 20.59 -1.59
N LEU A 63 10.76 19.53 -1.06
CA LEU A 63 12.20 19.41 -0.81
C LEU A 63 12.81 18.47 -1.84
N THR A 64 13.91 18.89 -2.46
CA THR A 64 14.61 18.12 -3.50
C THR A 64 16.06 17.88 -3.12
N TRP A 65 16.50 16.62 -3.20
CA TRP A 65 17.90 16.23 -3.00
C TRP A 65 18.52 15.70 -4.30
N PRO A 66 19.74 16.13 -4.65
CA PRO A 66 20.51 15.52 -5.73
C PRO A 66 21.01 14.14 -5.29
N LEU A 67 20.73 13.10 -6.09
CA LEU A 67 21.31 11.77 -5.86
C LEU A 67 22.71 11.70 -6.46
N ARG A 68 23.57 10.88 -5.85
CA ARG A 68 24.92 10.63 -6.36
C ARG A 68 24.84 10.07 -7.79
N PRO A 69 25.61 10.57 -8.75
CA PRO A 69 25.76 9.88 -10.03
C PRO A 69 26.42 8.53 -9.78
N GLU A 70 25.81 7.44 -10.25
CA GLU A 70 26.40 6.11 -10.19
C GLU A 70 27.77 6.13 -10.88
N SER A 71 28.82 5.86 -10.10
CA SER A 71 30.18 5.76 -10.60
C SER A 71 30.31 4.49 -11.45
N SER A 72 30.10 4.65 -12.77
CA SER A 72 30.50 3.69 -13.78
C SER A 72 32.02 3.46 -13.72
N ALA A 73 32.43 2.37 -13.09
CA ALA A 73 33.79 1.84 -13.14
C ALA A 73 33.70 0.32 -13.40
N TYR A 74 33.66 -0.05 -14.67
CA TYR A 74 33.91 -1.42 -15.11
C TYR A 74 35.40 -1.72 -15.01
N PRO A 75 35.82 -2.91 -14.56
CA PRO A 75 36.97 -3.59 -15.12
C PRO A 75 36.51 -4.50 -16.26
N THR A 76 37.00 -4.17 -17.44
CA THR A 76 37.04 -5.02 -18.63
C THR A 76 37.65 -6.38 -18.31
N SER A 77 36.96 -7.45 -18.65
CA SER A 77 37.61 -8.71 -19.02
C SER A 77 36.87 -9.31 -20.23
N GLU A 78 37.46 -9.09 -21.39
CA GLU A 78 37.25 -9.88 -22.59
C GLU A 78 37.55 -11.36 -22.29
N VAL A 79 36.81 -12.29 -22.90
CA VAL A 79 37.35 -13.33 -23.79
C VAL A 79 36.29 -14.40 -24.10
N ARG A 80 36.11 -14.61 -25.42
CA ARG A 80 35.67 -15.80 -26.17
C ARG A 80 34.18 -16.16 -26.33
N THR A 81 33.71 -15.73 -27.50
CA THR A 81 32.88 -16.42 -28.48
C THR A 81 32.78 -17.95 -28.35
N LYS A 82 31.54 -18.46 -28.48
CA LYS A 82 31.17 -19.54 -29.42
C LYS A 82 29.65 -19.52 -29.66
N GLU A 83 29.27 -19.34 -30.93
CA GLU A 83 27.94 -19.58 -31.51
C GLU A 83 27.40 -20.98 -31.18
N THR A 84 26.07 -21.15 -31.14
CA THR A 84 25.32 -22.15 -31.95
C THR A 84 23.80 -21.89 -31.90
N LYS A 85 23.26 -21.44 -33.04
CA LYS A 85 21.99 -21.78 -33.74
C LYS A 85 20.59 -21.79 -33.05
N GLU A 86 19.70 -21.03 -33.68
CA GLU A 86 18.22 -21.02 -33.63
C GLU A 86 17.55 -22.39 -33.85
N VAL A 87 16.36 -22.61 -33.25
CA VAL A 87 15.15 -23.18 -33.92
C VAL A 87 13.85 -22.79 -33.14
N SER A 88 13.01 -21.99 -33.81
CA SER A 88 11.53 -21.84 -33.84
C SER A 88 10.57 -22.06 -32.64
N GLU A 89 9.70 -21.05 -32.47
CA GLU A 89 8.37 -20.94 -31.83
C GLU A 89 7.27 -21.83 -32.47
N PRO A 90 6.03 -22.02 -31.87
CA PRO A 90 5.12 -20.94 -31.43
C PRO A 90 4.28 -21.15 -30.14
N SER A 91 3.79 -20.00 -29.62
CA SER A 91 2.84 -19.79 -28.50
C SER A 91 1.36 -20.01 -28.95
N PRO A 92 0.30 -20.02 -28.08
CA PRO A 92 -0.10 -18.90 -27.20
C PRO A 92 -0.64 -19.31 -25.81
N ASP A 93 -0.24 -18.59 -24.76
CA ASP A 93 -1.18 -18.32 -23.67
C ASP A 93 -0.90 -16.92 -23.12
N SER A 94 -1.93 -16.08 -23.16
CA SER A 94 -1.86 -14.64 -22.96
C SER A 94 -2.44 -14.28 -21.60
N SER A 95 -1.54 -14.05 -20.65
CA SER A 95 -1.80 -13.22 -19.48
C SER A 95 -0.66 -12.20 -19.38
N PRO A 96 -0.94 -10.92 -19.05
CA PRO A 96 0.10 -9.90 -19.07
C PRO A 96 1.14 -10.16 -17.96
N PRO A 97 2.45 -10.25 -18.27
CA PRO A 97 3.48 -10.41 -17.27
C PRO A 97 3.90 -9.05 -16.68
N SER A 98 4.00 -9.00 -15.36
CA SER A 98 4.85 -8.03 -14.66
C SER A 98 6.31 -8.46 -14.91
N ASP A 99 7.03 -7.71 -15.76
CA ASP A 99 8.38 -8.02 -16.26
C ASP A 99 9.51 -7.45 -15.37
N ALA A 100 9.54 -7.82 -14.09
CA ALA A 100 10.72 -7.61 -13.25
C ALA A 100 11.46 -8.95 -13.05
N PRO A 101 12.76 -9.08 -13.41
CA PRO A 101 13.51 -10.30 -13.17
C PRO A 101 13.65 -10.54 -11.66
N ALA A 102 13.15 -11.68 -11.21
CA ALA A 102 13.21 -12.07 -9.81
C ALA A 102 14.36 -13.05 -9.57
N PHE A 103 15.33 -12.63 -8.75
CA PHE A 103 16.49 -13.45 -8.40
C PHE A 103 16.20 -14.30 -7.16
N GLY A 104 16.38 -15.61 -7.29
CA GLY A 104 16.34 -16.55 -6.17
C GLY A 104 17.61 -16.51 -5.32
N SER A 105 17.68 -17.37 -4.30
CA SER A 105 18.83 -17.46 -3.40
C SER A 105 20.10 -17.82 -4.18
N ILE A 106 21.26 -17.50 -3.58
CA ILE A 106 22.60 -17.71 -4.18
C ILE A 106 22.83 -19.16 -4.68
N TRP A 107 22.12 -20.13 -4.10
CA TRP A 107 22.18 -21.55 -4.44
C TRP A 107 21.22 -21.97 -5.58
N ASN A 108 20.30 -21.11 -5.98
CA ASN A 108 19.29 -21.37 -7.01
C ASN A 108 19.52 -20.49 -8.26
N LYS A 109 20.75 -20.52 -8.78
CA LYS A 109 21.24 -19.69 -9.90
C LYS A 109 20.35 -19.72 -11.15
N ASN A 110 19.57 -20.79 -11.36
CA ASN A 110 18.69 -20.96 -12.51
C ASN A 110 17.19 -21.03 -12.14
N SER A 111 16.81 -20.79 -10.88
CA SER A 111 15.43 -21.00 -10.40
C SER A 111 14.87 -22.40 -10.73
N TRP A 112 15.73 -23.42 -10.64
CA TRP A 112 15.37 -24.83 -10.89
C TRP A 112 14.90 -25.56 -9.64
N HIS A 113 15.27 -25.05 -8.46
CA HIS A 113 14.75 -25.52 -7.19
C HIS A 113 13.57 -24.65 -6.76
N TRP A 114 12.57 -25.28 -6.16
CA TRP A 114 11.47 -24.56 -5.52
C TRP A 114 12.03 -23.75 -4.35
N GLU A 115 11.83 -22.44 -4.39
CA GLU A 115 12.07 -21.55 -3.26
C GLU A 115 10.78 -20.81 -2.97
N GLU A 116 10.38 -20.86 -1.71
CA GLU A 116 9.16 -20.25 -1.21
C GLU A 116 9.52 -19.33 -0.06
N LYS A 117 9.06 -18.09 -0.14
CA LYS A 117 9.25 -17.08 0.90
C LYS A 117 7.89 -16.66 1.41
N ASN A 118 7.66 -16.84 2.71
CA ASN A 118 6.45 -16.35 3.36
C ASN A 118 6.37 -14.81 3.22
N CYS A 119 5.19 -14.32 2.83
CA CYS A 119 4.89 -12.90 2.72
C CYS A 119 3.57 -12.52 3.40
N LEU A 120 3.14 -13.29 4.40
CA LEU A 120 1.89 -13.03 5.12
C LEU A 120 1.87 -11.67 5.81
N ASP A 121 3.01 -11.24 6.35
CA ASP A 121 3.13 -9.91 6.97
C ASP A 121 2.94 -8.78 5.94
N LEU A 122 3.49 -8.96 4.74
CA LEU A 122 3.33 -8.01 3.63
C LEU A 122 1.88 -7.97 3.16
N ALA A 123 1.28 -9.13 2.92
CA ALA A 123 -0.13 -9.24 2.54
C ALA A 123 -1.05 -8.62 3.60
N THR A 124 -0.74 -8.81 4.88
CA THR A 124 -1.49 -8.19 5.98
C THR A 124 -1.41 -6.66 5.96
N GLN A 125 -0.24 -6.10 5.67
CA GLN A 125 -0.05 -4.66 5.53
C GLN A 125 -0.84 -4.10 4.34
N GLU A 126 -0.82 -4.79 3.19
CA GLU A 126 -1.56 -4.35 2.00
C GLU A 126 -3.07 -4.45 2.17
N VAL A 127 -3.59 -5.47 2.86
CA VAL A 127 -5.02 -5.53 3.23
C VAL A 127 -5.41 -4.33 4.10
N ARG A 128 -4.59 -3.96 5.08
CA ARG A 128 -4.84 -2.77 5.92
C ARG A 128 -4.80 -1.48 5.10
N ALA A 129 -3.77 -1.33 4.25
CA ALA A 129 -3.61 -0.17 3.40
C ALA A 129 -4.77 -0.01 2.42
N ALA A 130 -5.28 -1.10 1.84
CA ALA A 130 -6.43 -1.09 0.95
C ALA A 130 -7.70 -0.58 1.66
N LEU A 131 -7.96 -1.05 2.89
CA LEU A 131 -9.07 -0.61 3.74
C LEU A 131 -8.91 0.83 4.27
N GLU A 132 -7.71 1.40 4.26
CA GLU A 132 -7.51 2.80 4.62
C GLU A 132 -7.63 3.73 3.43
N LYS A 133 -7.31 3.26 2.22
CA LYS A 133 -7.30 4.06 1.00
C LYS A 133 -8.71 4.41 0.49
N ASP A 134 -9.70 3.51 0.59
CA ASP A 134 -11.03 3.78 0.03
C ASP A 134 -11.76 4.90 0.83
N PRO A 135 -12.17 6.00 0.17
CA PRO A 135 -12.87 7.11 0.82
C PRO A 135 -14.37 6.84 1.03
N GLY A 136 -14.93 5.78 0.42
CA GLY A 136 -16.37 5.56 0.29
C GLY A 136 -17.14 5.40 1.61
N TRP A 137 -16.46 5.02 2.69
CA TRP A 137 -17.02 4.94 4.04
C TRP A 137 -16.55 6.06 4.97
N LYS A 138 -15.64 6.95 4.54
CA LYS A 138 -15.14 8.06 5.36
C LYS A 138 -16.12 9.23 5.41
N HIS A 139 -17.03 9.32 4.44
CA HIS A 139 -18.11 10.29 4.43
C HIS A 139 -19.25 9.77 3.55
N VAL A 140 -20.41 9.51 4.14
CA VAL A 140 -21.57 8.93 3.46
C VAL A 140 -22.69 9.96 3.41
N PRO A 141 -22.85 10.71 2.28
CA PRO A 141 -23.87 11.75 2.17
C PRO A 141 -25.29 11.23 2.32
N ALA A 142 -25.54 9.98 1.93
CA ALA A 142 -26.85 9.31 2.07
C ALA A 142 -27.27 9.09 3.55
N LEU A 143 -26.32 9.22 4.48
CA LEU A 143 -26.53 9.09 5.92
C LEU A 143 -26.13 10.39 6.63
N SER A 144 -26.50 11.55 6.09
CA SER A 144 -26.21 12.85 6.71
C SER A 144 -24.71 13.10 6.97
N GLY A 145 -23.82 12.51 6.15
CA GLY A 145 -22.38 12.68 6.30
C GLY A 145 -21.72 11.77 7.33
N VAL A 146 -22.42 10.74 7.82
CA VAL A 146 -21.85 9.71 8.70
C VAL A 146 -20.57 9.13 8.10
N SER A 147 -19.60 8.87 8.99
CA SER A 147 -18.32 8.24 8.68
C SER A 147 -18.18 6.93 9.44
N PHE A 148 -17.49 5.96 8.85
CA PHE A 148 -17.17 4.69 9.50
C PHE A 148 -15.67 4.60 9.74
N VAL A 149 -15.32 4.16 10.95
CA VAL A 149 -13.93 3.93 11.35
C VAL A 149 -13.71 2.44 11.50
N MET A 150 -12.79 1.90 10.70
CA MET A 150 -12.34 0.51 10.81
C MET A 150 -11.25 0.40 11.89
N LYS A 151 -11.30 -0.65 12.70
CA LYS A 151 -10.37 -0.93 13.80
C LYS A 151 -10.06 -2.43 13.85
N ASP A 152 -9.04 -2.80 14.62
CA ASP A 152 -8.74 -4.19 14.98
C ASP A 152 -8.66 -5.14 13.78
N ILE A 153 -8.01 -4.70 12.70
CA ILE A 153 -7.86 -5.49 11.46
C ILE A 153 -6.87 -6.63 11.70
N SER A 154 -7.41 -7.85 11.75
CA SER A 154 -6.69 -9.12 11.83
C SER A 154 -6.81 -9.86 10.51
N VAL A 155 -5.67 -10.24 9.93
CA VAL A 155 -5.61 -11.08 8.73
C VAL A 155 -5.07 -12.45 9.13
N ARG A 156 -5.63 -13.51 8.56
CA ARG A 156 -5.25 -14.91 8.77
C ARG A 156 -5.19 -15.63 7.44
N GLY A 157 -4.42 -16.71 7.39
CA GLY A 157 -4.25 -17.54 6.20
C GLY A 157 -2.79 -17.65 5.83
N ASP A 158 -2.53 -17.90 4.56
CA ASP A 158 -1.21 -18.16 4.03
C ASP A 158 -0.93 -17.23 2.85
N ALA A 159 0.31 -16.73 2.77
CA ALA A 159 0.79 -15.99 1.62
C ALA A 159 2.29 -16.26 1.42
N SER A 160 2.67 -16.57 0.18
CA SER A 160 4.05 -16.82 -0.18
C SER A 160 4.37 -16.42 -1.61
N PHE A 161 5.64 -16.07 -1.82
CA PHE A 161 6.22 -15.94 -3.15
C PHE A 161 6.97 -17.22 -3.50
N ALA A 162 6.64 -17.81 -4.64
CA ALA A 162 7.39 -18.87 -5.25
C ALA A 162 8.16 -18.36 -6.48
N LEU A 163 9.40 -18.83 -6.66
CA LEU A 163 10.22 -18.50 -7.83
C LEU A 163 10.33 -19.68 -8.77
N ARG A 164 9.90 -19.50 -10.02
CA ARG A 164 10.01 -20.54 -11.05
C ARG A 164 10.34 -19.92 -12.40
N LYS A 165 11.39 -20.42 -13.06
CA LYS A 165 11.84 -19.95 -14.39
C LYS A 165 12.02 -18.42 -14.45
N GLY A 166 12.53 -17.81 -13.38
CA GLY A 166 12.74 -16.36 -13.27
C GLY A 166 11.47 -15.52 -13.06
N LYS A 167 10.30 -16.16 -12.89
CA LYS A 167 9.03 -15.48 -12.58
C LYS A 167 8.67 -15.66 -11.10
N ARG A 168 8.20 -14.58 -10.47
CA ARG A 168 7.51 -14.60 -9.18
C ARG A 168 6.09 -15.08 -9.37
N ILE A 169 5.69 -16.05 -8.56
CA ILE A 169 4.34 -16.56 -8.45
C ILE A 169 3.90 -16.21 -7.04
N LEU A 170 2.92 -15.31 -6.93
CA LEU A 170 2.30 -14.98 -5.66
C LEU A 170 1.16 -15.97 -5.42
N CYS A 171 1.20 -16.67 -4.30
CA CYS A 171 0.13 -17.54 -3.83
C CYS A 171 -0.37 -16.99 -2.50
N TYR A 172 -1.68 -16.76 -2.36
CA TYR A 172 -2.27 -16.44 -1.07
C TYR A 172 -3.69 -16.98 -0.93
N GLU A 173 -4.06 -17.32 0.30
CA GLU A 173 -5.42 -17.60 0.71
C GLU A 173 -5.62 -16.89 2.04
N LEU A 174 -6.38 -15.80 2.03
CA LEU A 174 -6.52 -14.90 3.16
C LEU A 174 -7.97 -14.79 3.63
N SER A 175 -8.10 -14.54 4.93
CA SER A 175 -9.33 -14.12 5.58
C SER A 175 -9.02 -12.94 6.49
N ALA A 176 -9.92 -11.96 6.52
CA ALA A 176 -9.77 -10.77 7.34
C ALA A 176 -10.94 -10.62 8.30
N THR A 177 -10.67 -10.18 9.51
CA THR A 177 -11.69 -9.75 10.48
C THR A 177 -11.33 -8.35 10.95
N LEU A 178 -12.32 -7.46 10.99
CA LEU A 178 -12.14 -6.08 11.45
C LEU A 178 -13.35 -5.63 12.26
N ALA A 179 -13.11 -4.79 13.26
CA ALA A 179 -14.15 -4.07 13.97
C ALA A 179 -14.47 -2.76 13.25
N TRP A 180 -15.70 -2.27 13.34
CA TRP A 180 -16.08 -0.98 12.78
C TRP A 180 -16.99 -0.20 13.73
N GLU A 181 -16.94 1.13 13.67
CA GLU A 181 -17.85 2.02 14.40
C GLU A 181 -18.36 3.14 13.49
N GLY A 182 -19.64 3.49 13.62
CA GLY A 182 -20.24 4.64 12.95
C GLY A 182 -20.09 5.92 13.76
N ARG A 183 -19.76 7.02 13.09
CA ARG A 183 -19.62 8.36 13.66
C ARG A 183 -20.45 9.36 12.85
N ASP A 184 -21.02 10.34 13.54
CA ASP A 184 -21.73 11.43 12.87
C ASP A 184 -20.78 12.37 12.10
N GLU A 185 -21.35 13.38 11.44
CA GLU A 185 -20.60 14.39 10.67
C GLU A 185 -19.61 15.21 11.53
N PHE A 186 -19.83 15.26 12.85
CA PHE A 186 -18.97 15.96 13.81
C PHE A 186 -17.92 15.03 14.46
N GLY A 187 -17.91 13.74 14.09
CA GLY A 187 -16.97 12.74 14.59
C GLY A 187 -17.36 12.10 15.92
N CYS A 188 -18.57 12.35 16.44
CA CYS A 188 -19.09 11.74 17.67
C CYS A 188 -19.64 10.34 17.39
N GLN A 189 -19.62 9.47 18.41
CA GLN A 189 -20.09 8.09 18.26
C GLN A 189 -21.62 8.05 18.05
N LEU A 190 -22.04 7.45 16.94
CA LEU A 190 -23.46 7.29 16.60
C LEU A 190 -24.14 6.17 17.41
N GLY A 191 -23.36 5.39 18.16
CA GLY A 191 -23.87 4.25 18.94
C GLY A 191 -24.13 3.00 18.11
N VAL A 192 -23.56 2.91 16.89
CA VAL A 192 -23.52 1.70 16.08
C VAL A 192 -22.08 1.23 15.90
N LYS A 193 -21.85 -0.07 16.06
CA LYS A 193 -20.57 -0.71 15.84
C LYS A 193 -20.78 -2.15 15.39
N GLY A 194 -19.75 -2.82 14.92
CA GLY A 194 -19.89 -4.23 14.55
C GLY A 194 -18.57 -4.85 14.15
N THR A 195 -18.67 -6.05 13.60
CA THR A 195 -17.53 -6.79 13.07
C THR A 195 -17.79 -7.14 11.62
N ALA A 196 -16.80 -6.95 10.74
CA ALA A 196 -16.84 -7.44 9.38
C ALA A 196 -15.87 -8.62 9.25
N LYS A 197 -16.33 -9.70 8.64
CA LYS A 197 -15.52 -10.86 8.28
C LYS A 197 -15.46 -10.95 6.76
N VAL A 198 -14.26 -11.10 6.23
CA VAL A 198 -14.00 -11.25 4.81
C VAL A 198 -13.33 -12.59 4.60
N SER A 199 -13.87 -13.40 3.70
CA SER A 199 -13.35 -14.72 3.33
C SER A 199 -13.23 -14.84 1.82
N GLY A 200 -12.42 -15.81 1.37
CA GLY A 200 -12.21 -16.05 -0.06
C GLY A 200 -11.32 -15.01 -0.73
N ILE A 201 -10.38 -14.40 0.00
CA ILE A 201 -9.40 -13.50 -0.61
C ILE A 201 -8.30 -14.38 -1.20
N THR A 202 -8.38 -14.67 -2.50
CA THR A 202 -7.41 -15.49 -3.24
C THR A 202 -7.00 -14.78 -4.54
N PRO A 203 -5.86 -15.11 -5.17
CA PRO A 203 -5.40 -14.45 -6.40
C PRO A 203 -6.09 -14.94 -7.67
N GLU A 204 -6.76 -16.10 -7.64
CA GLU A 204 -7.37 -16.75 -8.80
C GLU A 204 -8.88 -16.52 -8.92
N ASP A 205 -9.48 -15.96 -7.88
CA ASP A 205 -10.92 -15.70 -7.89
C ASP A 205 -11.18 -14.35 -8.56
N ASP A 206 -11.86 -14.39 -9.72
CA ASP A 206 -12.38 -13.19 -10.36
C ASP A 206 -13.63 -12.66 -9.63
N GLU A 207 -14.18 -13.43 -8.69
CA GLU A 207 -15.33 -13.05 -7.89
C GLU A 207 -14.96 -12.09 -6.74
N GLU A 208 -15.94 -11.27 -6.35
CA GLU A 208 -15.82 -10.35 -5.23
C GLU A 208 -15.70 -11.13 -3.91
N ALA A 209 -14.73 -10.76 -3.05
CA ALA A 209 -14.52 -11.39 -1.77
C ALA A 209 -15.82 -11.41 -0.95
N GLN A 210 -16.11 -12.53 -0.28
CA GLN A 210 -17.32 -12.69 0.50
C GLN A 210 -17.22 -11.91 1.81
N VAL A 211 -18.11 -10.95 2.01
CA VAL A 211 -18.12 -10.07 3.20
C VAL A 211 -19.37 -10.31 4.02
N GLU A 212 -19.20 -10.76 5.25
CA GLU A 212 -20.24 -10.88 6.27
C GLU A 212 -20.12 -9.73 7.28
N ILE A 213 -21.19 -8.96 7.46
CA ILE A 213 -21.23 -7.83 8.40
C ILE A 213 -22.16 -8.14 9.57
N ASP A 214 -21.58 -8.27 10.75
CA ASP A 214 -22.30 -8.24 12.02
C ASP A 214 -22.52 -6.79 12.48
N VAL A 215 -23.74 -6.48 12.91
CA VAL A 215 -24.13 -5.16 13.40
C VAL A 215 -24.59 -5.26 14.84
N SER A 216 -23.94 -4.46 15.70
CA SER A 216 -24.34 -4.25 17.08
C SER A 216 -24.70 -2.77 17.31
N ALA A 217 -25.98 -2.48 17.43
CA ALA A 217 -26.47 -1.15 17.79
C ALA A 217 -26.65 -1.06 19.31
N SER A 218 -26.15 0.02 19.91
CA SER A 218 -26.44 0.34 21.31
C SER A 218 -27.93 0.68 21.47
N SER A 219 -28.51 0.35 22.63
CA SER A 219 -29.89 0.73 22.97
C SER A 219 -30.11 2.25 23.03
N LYS A 220 -29.03 3.04 23.08
CA LYS A 220 -29.06 4.51 22.99
C LYS A 220 -28.98 5.04 21.56
N GLY A 221 -28.73 4.19 20.57
CA GLY A 221 -28.65 4.56 19.17
C GLY A 221 -30.01 4.94 18.61
N GLY A 222 -30.12 6.16 18.07
CA GLY A 222 -31.33 6.63 17.40
C GLY A 222 -31.64 5.89 16.08
N PRO A 223 -32.65 6.35 15.32
CA PRO A 223 -32.97 5.78 14.00
C PRO A 223 -31.79 5.83 13.03
N GLU A 224 -30.92 6.83 13.17
CA GLU A 224 -29.70 7.01 12.36
C GLU A 224 -28.68 5.88 12.57
N ALA A 225 -28.52 5.39 13.80
CA ALA A 225 -27.65 4.26 14.12
C ALA A 225 -28.10 2.97 13.42
N LYS A 226 -29.43 2.76 13.32
CA LYS A 226 -30.02 1.62 12.60
C LYS A 226 -29.83 1.76 11.08
N ALA A 227 -30.04 2.96 10.55
CA ALA A 227 -29.81 3.25 9.13
C ALA A 227 -28.34 3.03 8.74
N ALA A 228 -27.40 3.49 9.56
CA ALA A 228 -25.97 3.26 9.37
C ALA A 228 -25.60 1.77 9.43
N GLY A 229 -26.18 1.00 10.36
CA GLY A 229 -25.99 -0.44 10.42
C GLY A 229 -26.48 -1.17 9.16
N SER A 230 -27.70 -0.85 8.71
CA SER A 230 -28.27 -1.41 7.48
C SER A 230 -27.46 -1.04 6.22
N TRP A 231 -27.00 0.21 6.15
CA TRP A 231 -26.13 0.65 5.07
C TRP A 231 -24.80 -0.09 5.06
N MET A 232 -24.21 -0.34 6.24
CA MET A 232 -22.97 -1.08 6.37
C MET A 232 -23.13 -2.53 5.89
N GLN A 233 -24.25 -3.19 6.22
CA GLN A 233 -24.55 -4.54 5.73
C GLN A 233 -24.76 -4.62 4.21
N GLY A 234 -25.30 -3.56 3.60
CA GLY A 234 -25.52 -3.51 2.15
C GLY A 234 -24.33 -2.91 1.39
N GLN A 235 -24.25 -1.58 1.41
CA GLN A 235 -23.25 -0.85 0.62
C GLN A 235 -21.86 -0.91 1.25
N GLY A 236 -21.75 -0.88 2.58
CA GLY A 236 -20.46 -1.01 3.28
C GLY A 236 -19.76 -2.32 2.95
N ALA A 237 -20.48 -3.44 2.95
CA ALA A 237 -19.98 -4.76 2.57
C ALA A 237 -19.42 -4.76 1.13
N LYS A 238 -20.15 -4.18 0.17
CA LYS A 238 -19.71 -4.05 -1.23
C LYS A 238 -18.44 -3.21 -1.37
N LEU A 239 -18.36 -2.11 -0.61
CA LEU A 239 -17.15 -1.28 -0.60
C LEU A 239 -15.95 -2.05 -0.05
N ILE A 240 -16.13 -2.81 1.04
CA ILE A 240 -15.06 -3.61 1.64
C ILE A 240 -14.59 -4.66 0.64
N SER A 241 -15.53 -5.37 0.02
CA SER A 241 -15.23 -6.38 -1.00
C SER A 241 -14.46 -5.76 -2.18
N ARG A 242 -14.91 -4.59 -2.65
CA ARG A 242 -14.23 -3.84 -3.70
C ARG A 242 -12.81 -3.41 -3.33
N ALA A 243 -12.60 -2.94 -2.10
CA ALA A 243 -11.29 -2.52 -1.64
C ALA A 243 -10.31 -3.69 -1.57
N LEU A 244 -10.81 -4.90 -1.30
CA LEU A 244 -10.03 -6.13 -1.18
C LEU A 244 -10.09 -7.00 -2.44
N ARG A 245 -10.34 -6.40 -3.61
CA ARG A 245 -10.34 -7.14 -4.88
C ARG A 245 -8.99 -7.84 -5.10
N PRO A 246 -9.02 -9.11 -5.53
CA PRO A 246 -7.83 -9.90 -5.82
C PRO A 246 -6.79 -9.20 -6.69
N GLU A 247 -7.20 -8.60 -7.80
CA GLU A 247 -6.26 -7.92 -8.71
C GLU A 247 -5.50 -6.77 -8.04
N LEU A 248 -6.21 -5.88 -7.35
CA LEU A 248 -5.61 -4.72 -6.69
C LEU A 248 -4.69 -5.15 -5.54
N LEU A 249 -5.10 -6.16 -4.78
CA LEU A 249 -4.31 -6.67 -3.67
C LEU A 249 -3.05 -7.39 -4.17
N ARG A 250 -3.18 -8.19 -5.23
CA ARG A 250 -2.06 -8.86 -5.89
C ARG A 250 -1.03 -7.85 -6.40
N GLU A 251 -1.47 -6.82 -7.13
CA GLU A 251 -0.57 -5.77 -7.63
C GLU A 251 0.15 -5.05 -6.49
N ALA A 252 -0.57 -4.73 -5.42
CA ALA A 252 0.00 -4.05 -4.25
C ALA A 252 1.06 -4.91 -3.54
N ILE A 253 0.78 -6.21 -3.33
CA ILE A 253 1.71 -7.14 -2.70
C ILE A 253 2.97 -7.31 -3.57
N LEU A 254 2.82 -7.43 -4.89
CA LEU A 254 3.96 -7.55 -5.80
C LEU A 254 4.80 -6.27 -5.89
N ALA A 255 4.19 -5.10 -5.71
CA ALA A 255 4.88 -3.81 -5.76
C ALA A 255 5.63 -3.47 -4.46
N ALA A 256 5.27 -4.09 -3.34
CA ALA A 256 5.84 -3.81 -2.03
C ALA A 256 7.09 -4.65 -1.70
N GLU A 257 7.49 -5.58 -2.58
CA GLU A 257 8.71 -6.43 -2.46
C GLU A 257 9.82 -6.10 -3.47
#